data_AF-A0A4Z2GLM7-F1
#
_entry.id   AF-A0A4Z2GLM7-F1
#
_cell.length_a   1.000
_cell.length_b   1.000
_cell.length_c   1.000
_cell.angle_alpha   90.00
_cell.angle_beta   90.00
_cell.angle_gamma   90.00
#
_symmetry.space_group_name_H-M   'P 1'
#
loop_
_entity.id
_entity.type
_entity.pdbx_description
1 polymer ?
#
loop_
_entity_poly.entity_id
_entity_poly.type
_entity_poly.pdbx_seq_one_letter_code
_entity_poly.pdbx_strand_id
1 'polypeptide(L)'
;MQGSLPQPLGQHRASSLVEELQSDAVQMLTYFAAFEVFFEENLPKLFAHFQKNNLTPDIYLIDWIFTLYSKSLPLDLACRVWDVFCRDSEEFLFRTGLALLRLYQEVLTTMDFIHMAQRDVSIFTRAAMRTARLLLLCVLGSALLSSATCNNGSGPDECCFRTYPWKLSRKAVRSYYLTDYRCATPAAILVTKKGRHFCVDPKLSWVRNIMRRVDEGAF
;
A
#
# COMPACT_ATOMS: atom_id res chain seq x y z
N MET A 1 -36.55 -41.37 18.36
CA MET A 1 -35.20 -41.29 17.77
C MET A 1 -35.34 -40.84 16.31
N GLN A 2 -35.15 -39.56 16.03
CA GLN A 2 -34.96 -39.04 14.67
C GLN A 2 -33.57 -38.41 14.67
N GLY A 3 -32.63 -39.06 13.97
CA GLY A 3 -31.29 -38.55 13.76
C GLY A 3 -31.33 -37.44 12.71
N SER A 4 -30.78 -36.28 13.03
CA SER A 4 -30.54 -35.20 12.10
C SER A 4 -29.33 -35.53 11.20
N LEU A 5 -29.56 -35.44 9.88
CA LEU A 5 -28.54 -35.56 8.84
C LEU A 5 -27.61 -34.33 8.88
N PRO A 6 -26.28 -34.48 8.81
CA PRO A 6 -25.38 -33.33 8.75
C PRO A 6 -25.48 -32.62 7.39
N GLN A 7 -25.66 -31.29 7.42
CA GLN A 7 -25.61 -30.45 6.23
C GLN A 7 -24.17 -30.30 5.69
N PRO A 8 -23.96 -30.20 4.37
CA PRO A 8 -22.63 -30.05 3.79
C PRO A 8 -22.08 -28.63 4.00
N LEU A 9 -20.99 -28.54 4.75
CA LEU A 9 -20.13 -27.36 4.88
C LEU A 9 -19.33 -27.16 3.57
N GLY A 10 -19.89 -26.42 2.61
CA GLY A 10 -19.15 -26.11 1.38
C GLY A 10 -19.82 -25.14 0.39
N GLN A 11 -21.14 -24.99 0.40
CA GLN A 11 -21.85 -24.24 -0.65
C GLN A 11 -21.81 -22.71 -0.49
N HIS A 12 -21.68 -22.20 0.75
CA HIS A 12 -21.80 -20.76 1.03
C HIS A 12 -20.59 -19.91 0.62
N ARG A 13 -19.39 -20.51 0.53
CA ARG A 13 -18.15 -19.77 0.22
C ARG A 13 -17.87 -19.64 -1.28
N ALA A 14 -18.44 -20.53 -2.10
CA ALA A 14 -18.38 -20.42 -3.55
C ALA A 14 -19.33 -19.31 -4.08
N SER A 15 -20.50 -19.14 -3.46
CA SER A 15 -21.46 -18.07 -3.82
C SER A 15 -20.88 -16.68 -3.61
N SER A 16 -20.18 -16.45 -2.49
CA SER A 16 -19.60 -15.13 -2.18
C SER A 16 -18.45 -14.76 -3.12
N LEU A 17 -17.61 -15.72 -3.51
CA LEU A 17 -16.53 -15.49 -4.48
C LEU A 17 -17.07 -15.27 -5.90
N VAL A 18 -18.16 -15.94 -6.27
CA VAL A 18 -18.85 -15.69 -7.55
C VAL A 18 -19.53 -14.32 -7.54
N GLU A 19 -20.15 -13.90 -6.44
CA GLU A 19 -20.71 -12.55 -6.28
C GLU A 19 -19.63 -11.45 -6.28
N GLU A 20 -18.48 -11.67 -5.63
CA GLU A 20 -17.33 -10.75 -5.68
C GLU A 20 -16.75 -10.64 -7.10
N LEU A 21 -16.52 -11.77 -7.79
CA LEU A 21 -16.01 -11.77 -9.17
C LEU A 21 -16.99 -11.16 -10.17
N GLN A 22 -18.30 -11.32 -9.94
CA GLN A 22 -19.34 -10.74 -10.78
C GLN A 22 -19.54 -9.25 -10.49
N SER A 23 -19.33 -8.82 -9.25
CA SER A 23 -19.26 -7.41 -8.85
C SER A 23 -18.07 -6.71 -9.52
N ASP A 24 -16.89 -7.33 -9.51
CA ASP A 24 -15.68 -6.76 -10.10
C ASP A 24 -15.77 -6.63 -11.63
N ALA A 25 -16.34 -7.63 -12.31
CA ALA A 25 -16.54 -7.60 -13.75
C ALA A 25 -17.55 -6.52 -14.18
N VAL A 26 -18.66 -6.36 -13.45
CA VAL A 26 -19.69 -5.33 -13.72
C VAL A 26 -19.11 -3.93 -13.50
N GLN A 27 -18.27 -3.76 -12.48
CA GLN A 27 -17.58 -2.50 -12.22
C GLN A 27 -16.66 -2.13 -13.40
N MET A 28 -15.90 -3.09 -13.94
CA MET A 28 -15.00 -2.84 -15.06
C MET A 28 -15.72 -2.48 -16.36
N LEU A 29 -16.86 -3.14 -16.64
CA LEU A 29 -17.71 -2.78 -17.77
C LEU A 29 -18.24 -1.33 -17.65
N THR A 30 -18.58 -0.91 -16.44
CA THR A 30 -19.02 0.46 -16.17
C THR A 30 -17.89 1.47 -16.46
N TYR A 31 -16.66 1.14 -16.08
CA TYR A 31 -15.50 1.96 -16.40
C TYR A 31 -15.23 2.05 -17.90
N PHE A 32 -15.37 0.96 -18.65
CA PHE A 32 -15.22 0.99 -20.11
C PHE A 32 -16.24 1.89 -20.76
N ALA A 33 -17.52 1.76 -20.41
CA ALA A 33 -18.57 2.62 -20.93
C ALA A 33 -18.31 4.11 -20.61
N ALA A 34 -17.91 4.42 -19.38
CA ALA A 34 -17.56 5.79 -18.99
C ALA A 34 -16.34 6.31 -19.78
N PHE A 35 -15.34 5.47 -20.00
CA PHE A 35 -14.15 5.83 -20.76
C PHE A 35 -14.48 6.07 -22.24
N GLU A 36 -15.37 5.30 -22.86
CA GLU A 36 -15.79 5.53 -24.25
C GLU A 36 -16.43 6.90 -24.44
N VAL A 37 -17.34 7.29 -23.54
CA VAL A 37 -17.94 8.63 -23.55
C VAL A 37 -16.84 9.70 -23.45
N PHE A 38 -15.93 9.55 -22.49
CA PHE A 38 -14.84 10.50 -22.29
C PHE A 38 -13.87 10.56 -23.48
N PHE A 39 -13.63 9.42 -24.14
CA PHE A 39 -12.76 9.32 -25.31
C PHE A 39 -13.41 9.96 -26.54
N GLU A 40 -14.69 9.71 -26.79
CA GLU A 40 -15.45 10.33 -27.88
C GLU A 40 -15.50 11.85 -27.75
N GLU A 41 -15.80 12.37 -26.56
CA GLU A 41 -15.90 13.80 -26.30
C GLU A 41 -14.56 14.53 -26.55
N ASN A 42 -13.43 13.91 -26.19
CA ASN A 42 -12.13 14.57 -26.24
C ASN A 42 -11.35 14.31 -27.54
N LEU A 43 -11.54 13.15 -28.18
CA LEU A 43 -10.78 12.70 -29.36
C LEU A 43 -11.70 12.06 -30.43
N PRO A 44 -12.75 12.77 -30.91
CA PRO A 44 -13.82 12.18 -31.71
C PRO A 44 -13.32 11.54 -33.02
N LYS A 45 -12.29 12.12 -33.65
CA LYS A 45 -11.68 11.56 -34.88
C LYS A 45 -10.98 10.23 -34.63
N LEU A 46 -10.24 10.13 -33.51
CA LEU A 46 -9.52 8.91 -33.15
C LEU A 46 -10.50 7.83 -32.68
N PHE A 47 -11.50 8.23 -31.89
CA PHE A 47 -12.58 7.34 -31.46
C PHE A 47 -13.31 6.72 -32.66
N ALA A 48 -13.71 7.52 -33.65
CA ALA A 48 -14.34 7.01 -34.87
C ALA A 48 -13.44 6.04 -35.65
N HIS A 49 -12.12 6.28 -35.67
CA HIS A 49 -11.15 5.34 -36.27
C HIS A 49 -11.09 4.03 -35.49
N PHE A 50 -11.08 4.08 -34.16
CA PHE A 50 -11.08 2.89 -33.30
C PHE A 50 -12.36 2.07 -33.49
N GLN A 51 -13.53 2.71 -33.51
CA GLN A 51 -14.82 2.09 -33.81
C GLN A 51 -14.81 1.40 -35.18
N LYS A 52 -14.33 2.07 -36.22
CA LYS A 52 -14.20 1.49 -37.57
C LYS A 52 -13.31 0.25 -37.61
N ASN A 53 -12.30 0.19 -36.75
CA ASN A 53 -11.36 -0.91 -36.66
C ASN A 53 -11.74 -1.98 -35.62
N ASN A 54 -12.90 -1.89 -34.96
CA ASN A 54 -13.32 -2.76 -33.87
C ASN A 54 -12.30 -2.80 -32.71
N LEU A 55 -11.72 -1.64 -32.37
CA LEU A 55 -10.89 -1.48 -31.18
C LEU A 55 -11.72 -0.95 -30.02
N THR A 56 -12.05 -1.84 -29.10
CA THR A 56 -12.81 -1.55 -27.89
C THR A 56 -11.87 -1.43 -26.67
N PRO A 57 -12.24 -0.64 -25.64
CA PRO A 57 -11.37 -0.41 -24.48
C PRO A 57 -10.93 -1.65 -23.73
N ASP A 58 -11.70 -2.73 -23.72
CA ASP A 58 -11.32 -3.99 -23.08
C ASP A 58 -10.02 -4.58 -23.64
N ILE A 59 -9.66 -4.26 -24.88
CA ILE A 59 -8.45 -4.77 -25.55
C ILE A 59 -7.17 -4.11 -25.01
N TYR A 60 -7.21 -2.81 -24.69
CA TYR A 60 -6.02 -2.03 -24.31
C TYR A 60 -6.09 -1.47 -22.89
N LEU A 61 -7.26 -0.98 -22.48
CA LEU A 61 -7.45 -0.27 -21.22
C LEU A 61 -7.40 -1.21 -20.01
N ILE A 62 -7.86 -2.46 -20.18
CA ILE A 62 -7.81 -3.49 -19.13
C ILE A 62 -6.36 -3.67 -18.67
N ASP A 63 -5.45 -3.86 -19.63
CA ASP A 63 -4.04 -4.13 -19.37
C ASP A 63 -3.34 -2.89 -18.81
N TRP A 64 -3.70 -1.70 -19.28
CA TRP A 64 -3.18 -0.44 -18.76
C TRP A 64 -3.55 -0.22 -17.29
N ILE A 65 -4.82 -0.46 -16.92
CA ILE A 65 -5.30 -0.25 -15.55
C ILE A 65 -4.78 -1.35 -14.61
N PHE A 66 -4.92 -2.62 -14.97
CA PHE A 66 -4.50 -3.74 -14.10
C PHE A 66 -3.00 -3.75 -13.85
N THR A 67 -2.21 -3.25 -14.79
CA THR A 67 -0.75 -3.17 -14.63
C THR A 67 -0.30 -1.80 -14.13
N LEU A 68 -1.24 -0.89 -13.84
CA LEU A 68 -0.97 0.51 -13.48
C LEU A 68 0.06 1.14 -14.42
N TYR A 69 -0.09 0.91 -15.73
CA TYR A 69 0.82 1.38 -16.78
C TYR A 69 2.27 0.86 -16.72
N SER A 70 2.62 -0.05 -15.81
CA SER A 70 3.99 -0.59 -15.67
C SER A 70 4.48 -1.33 -16.92
N LYS A 71 3.57 -1.92 -17.70
CA LYS A 71 3.90 -2.55 -18.98
C LYS A 71 4.02 -1.54 -20.12
N SER A 72 3.27 -0.44 -20.06
CA SER A 72 3.09 0.51 -21.17
C SER A 72 3.94 1.76 -21.06
N LEU A 73 4.54 2.04 -19.89
CA LEU A 73 5.36 3.22 -19.64
C LEU A 73 6.73 2.85 -19.07
N PRO A 74 7.77 3.66 -19.32
CA PRO A 74 9.01 3.63 -18.55
C PRO A 74 8.71 3.76 -17.05
N LEU A 75 9.52 3.08 -16.22
CA LEU A 75 9.27 2.99 -14.77
C LEU A 75 9.17 4.37 -14.11
N ASP A 76 10.01 5.32 -14.51
CA ASP A 76 10.02 6.68 -13.98
C ASP A 76 8.71 7.42 -14.27
N LEU A 77 8.10 7.19 -15.43
CA LEU A 77 6.78 7.73 -15.77
C LEU A 77 5.66 6.97 -15.06
N ALA A 78 5.75 5.63 -14.99
CA ALA A 78 4.78 4.81 -14.27
C ALA A 78 4.73 5.19 -12.78
N CYS A 79 5.88 5.38 -12.12
CA CYS A 79 5.93 5.82 -10.72
C CYS A 79 5.24 7.17 -10.49
N ARG A 80 5.39 8.14 -11.41
CA ARG A 80 4.67 9.42 -11.32
C ARG A 80 3.16 9.24 -11.44
N VAL A 81 2.72 8.32 -12.30
CA VAL A 81 1.29 7.96 -12.42
C VAL A 81 0.80 7.36 -11.10
N TRP A 82 1.59 6.49 -10.47
CA TRP A 82 1.26 5.88 -9.18
C TRP A 82 1.19 6.90 -8.05
N ASP A 83 2.14 7.84 -7.97
CA ASP A 83 2.16 8.88 -6.95
C ASP A 83 0.86 9.70 -6.97
N VAL A 84 0.39 10.07 -8.16
CA VAL A 84 -0.86 10.82 -8.30
C VAL A 84 -2.08 9.93 -8.10
N PHE A 85 -2.08 8.69 -8.59
CA PHE A 85 -3.13 7.72 -8.34
C PHE A 85 -3.36 7.49 -6.83
N CYS A 86 -2.29 7.30 -6.06
CA CYS A 86 -2.36 7.12 -4.61
C CYS A 86 -2.88 8.37 -3.88
N ARG A 87 -2.77 9.56 -4.49
CA ARG A 87 -3.25 10.82 -3.93
C ARG A 87 -4.70 11.14 -4.34
N ASP A 88 -5.04 10.96 -5.62
CA ASP A 88 -6.24 11.52 -6.26
C ASP A 88 -7.28 10.46 -6.68
N SER A 89 -7.00 9.16 -6.53
CA SER A 89 -7.82 7.98 -6.90
C SER A 89 -7.62 7.40 -8.31
N GLU A 90 -8.32 6.29 -8.57
CA GLU A 90 -8.35 5.53 -9.82
C GLU A 90 -8.82 6.32 -11.05
N GLU A 91 -9.58 7.40 -10.87
CA GLU A 91 -9.99 8.29 -11.97
C GLU A 91 -8.77 8.81 -12.75
N PHE A 92 -7.65 9.03 -12.04
CA PHE A 92 -6.40 9.46 -12.64
C PHE A 92 -5.83 8.45 -13.64
N LEU A 93 -6.10 7.16 -13.46
CA LEU A 93 -5.67 6.11 -14.39
C LEU A 93 -6.38 6.27 -15.74
N PHE A 94 -7.67 6.58 -15.74
CA PHE A 94 -8.42 6.83 -16.98
C PHE A 94 -7.96 8.10 -17.70
N ARG A 95 -7.72 9.17 -16.94
CA ARG A 95 -7.16 10.43 -17.47
C ARG A 95 -5.79 10.21 -18.11
N THR A 96 -4.96 9.38 -17.49
CA THR A 96 -3.65 8.96 -18.04
C THR A 96 -3.82 8.22 -19.36
N GLY A 97 -4.77 7.28 -19.43
CA GLY A 97 -5.07 6.53 -20.67
C GLY A 97 -5.48 7.45 -21.81
N LEU A 98 -6.37 8.41 -21.54
CA LEU A 98 -6.77 9.40 -22.54
C LEU A 98 -5.58 10.29 -22.96
N ALA A 99 -4.73 10.69 -22.03
CA ALA A 99 -3.54 11.48 -22.34
C ALA A 99 -2.56 10.72 -23.25
N LEU A 100 -2.41 9.41 -23.06
CA LEU A 100 -1.60 8.57 -23.95
C LEU A 100 -2.22 8.47 -25.35
N LEU A 101 -3.54 8.27 -25.45
CA LEU A 101 -4.24 8.28 -26.73
C LEU A 101 -4.09 9.64 -27.45
N ARG A 102 -4.15 10.75 -26.71
CA ARG A 102 -3.90 12.08 -27.24
C ARG A 102 -2.47 12.23 -27.74
N LEU A 103 -1.49 11.79 -26.96
CA LEU A 103 -0.06 11.91 -27.27
C LEU A 103 0.29 11.16 -28.57
N TYR A 104 -0.30 9.99 -28.78
CA TYR A 104 -0.04 9.16 -29.96
C TYR A 104 -1.10 9.25 -31.05
N GLN A 105 -2.03 10.21 -30.95
CA GLN A 105 -3.19 10.32 -31.83
C GLN A 105 -2.82 10.31 -33.33
N GLU A 106 -1.81 11.09 -33.74
CA GLU A 106 -1.40 11.17 -35.14
C GLU A 106 -0.93 9.82 -35.67
N VAL A 107 -0.13 9.12 -34.87
CA VAL A 107 0.44 7.81 -35.20
C VAL A 107 -0.65 6.73 -35.23
N LEU A 108 -1.56 6.74 -34.25
CA LEU A 108 -2.67 5.78 -34.15
C LEU A 108 -3.71 5.93 -35.27
N THR A 109 -3.96 7.16 -35.73
CA THR A 109 -4.93 7.41 -36.83
C THR A 109 -4.46 6.82 -38.17
N THR A 110 -3.15 6.60 -38.32
CA THR A 110 -2.57 6.05 -39.56
C THR A 110 -2.41 4.52 -39.56
N MET A 111 -2.64 3.85 -38.43
CA MET A 111 -2.44 2.42 -38.31
C MET A 111 -3.72 1.62 -38.50
N ASP A 112 -3.56 0.39 -39.01
CA ASP A 112 -4.61 -0.63 -39.11
C ASP A 112 -4.71 -1.46 -37.81
N PHE A 113 -5.86 -2.10 -37.59
CA PHE A 113 -6.16 -2.94 -36.41
C PHE A 113 -5.00 -3.82 -35.94
N ILE A 114 -4.41 -4.60 -36.85
CA ILE A 114 -3.34 -5.57 -36.53
C ILE A 114 -2.12 -4.86 -35.93
N HIS A 115 -1.73 -3.73 -36.51
CA HIS A 115 -0.59 -2.95 -36.05
C HIS A 115 -0.88 -2.22 -34.74
N MET A 116 -2.12 -1.77 -34.53
CA MET A 116 -2.54 -1.17 -33.26
C MET A 116 -2.48 -2.19 -32.12
N ALA A 117 -3.05 -3.38 -32.32
CA ALA A 117 -3.07 -4.45 -31.30
C ALA A 117 -1.68 -5.05 -31.01
N GLN A 118 -0.78 -5.15 -32.00
CA GLN A 118 0.57 -5.69 -31.80
C GLN A 118 1.57 -4.71 -31.18
N ARG A 119 1.31 -3.39 -31.29
CA ARG A 119 2.25 -2.36 -30.83
C ARG A 119 2.20 -2.15 -29.31
N ASP A 120 1.12 -2.56 -28.64
CA ASP A 120 1.01 -2.60 -27.17
C ASP A 120 2.04 -3.56 -26.53
N VAL A 121 2.49 -4.61 -27.23
CA VAL A 121 3.38 -5.63 -26.64
C VAL A 121 4.86 -5.36 -26.87
N SER A 122 5.25 -4.71 -27.98
CA SER A 122 6.63 -4.81 -28.50
C SER A 122 7.53 -3.59 -28.31
N ILE A 123 6.97 -2.40 -28.05
CA ILE A 123 7.76 -1.17 -27.85
C ILE A 123 8.25 -1.05 -26.39
N PHE A 124 7.46 -1.49 -25.41
CA PHE A 124 7.78 -1.29 -24.00
C PHE A 124 8.41 -2.50 -23.28
N THR A 125 8.17 -3.74 -23.74
CA THR A 125 8.78 -4.96 -23.13
C THR A 125 10.31 -4.98 -23.23
N ARG A 126 10.90 -4.40 -24.28
CA ARG A 126 12.38 -4.32 -24.40
C ARG A 126 13.02 -3.32 -23.43
N ALA A 127 12.30 -2.27 -23.03
CA ALA A 127 12.76 -1.33 -22.00
C ALA A 127 12.48 -1.86 -20.58
N ALA A 128 11.31 -2.47 -20.37
CA ALA A 128 10.84 -2.98 -19.08
C ALA A 128 11.62 -4.21 -18.59
N MET A 129 12.14 -5.09 -19.48
CA MET A 129 12.90 -6.26 -19.02
C MET A 129 14.25 -5.89 -18.38
N ARG A 130 14.86 -4.78 -18.81
CA ARG A 130 16.14 -4.30 -18.23
C ARG A 130 15.92 -3.66 -16.86
N THR A 131 14.84 -2.91 -16.69
CA THR A 131 14.47 -2.30 -15.40
C THR A 131 13.89 -3.32 -14.43
N ALA A 132 13.09 -4.30 -14.88
CA ALA A 132 12.62 -5.38 -14.01
C ALA A 132 13.77 -6.23 -13.46
N ARG A 133 14.81 -6.48 -14.26
CA ARG A 133 16.03 -7.16 -13.80
C ARG A 133 16.83 -6.30 -12.82
N LEU A 134 16.95 -4.99 -13.06
CA LEU A 134 17.58 -4.05 -12.12
C LEU A 134 16.76 -3.92 -10.83
N LEU A 135 15.43 -3.85 -10.91
CA LEU A 135 14.53 -3.80 -9.76
C LEU A 135 14.57 -5.11 -8.98
N LEU A 136 14.56 -6.28 -9.63
CA LEU A 136 14.75 -7.56 -8.96
C LEU A 136 16.11 -7.62 -8.26
N LEU A 137 17.19 -7.14 -8.90
CA LEU A 137 18.51 -7.05 -8.27
C LEU A 137 18.51 -6.05 -7.10
N CYS A 138 17.79 -4.92 -7.20
CA CYS A 138 17.66 -3.94 -6.13
C CYS A 138 16.78 -4.46 -4.98
N VAL A 139 15.73 -5.25 -5.26
CA VAL A 139 14.84 -5.85 -4.26
C VAL A 139 15.53 -7.01 -3.55
N LEU A 140 16.24 -7.86 -4.28
CA LEU A 140 17.08 -8.90 -3.69
C LEU A 140 18.25 -8.28 -2.92
N GLY A 141 18.86 -7.22 -3.46
CA GLY A 141 19.90 -6.44 -2.80
C GLY A 141 19.40 -5.78 -1.52
N SER A 142 18.23 -5.13 -1.54
CA SER A 142 17.63 -4.50 -0.38
C SER A 142 17.13 -5.51 0.65
N ALA A 143 16.67 -6.70 0.24
CA ALA A 143 16.34 -7.79 1.17
C ALA A 143 17.59 -8.35 1.86
N LEU A 144 18.70 -8.52 1.14
CA LEU A 144 19.97 -8.94 1.73
C LEU A 144 20.57 -7.85 2.65
N LEU A 145 20.50 -6.58 2.24
CA LEU A 145 20.96 -5.44 3.05
C LEU A 145 20.09 -5.22 4.28
N SER A 146 18.77 -5.36 4.17
CA SER A 146 17.84 -5.24 5.31
C SER A 146 18.17 -6.29 6.37
N SER A 147 18.50 -7.52 5.95
CA SER A 147 18.96 -8.59 6.86
C SER A 147 20.25 -8.23 7.60
N ALA A 148 21.12 -7.42 6.98
CA ALA A 148 22.39 -6.97 7.58
C ALA A 148 22.23 -5.70 8.44
N THR A 149 21.28 -4.81 8.14
CA THR A 149 21.09 -3.54 8.86
C THR A 149 19.98 -3.56 9.91
N CYS A 150 19.00 -4.48 9.85
CA CYS A 150 17.91 -4.52 10.84
C CYS A 150 18.34 -5.05 12.22
N ASN A 151 19.48 -5.73 12.34
CA ASN A 151 20.07 -6.06 13.65
C ASN A 151 20.66 -4.83 14.36
N ASN A 152 20.85 -3.72 13.65
CA ASN A 152 21.39 -2.47 14.19
C ASN A 152 20.41 -1.31 14.02
N GLY A 153 19.10 -1.60 13.93
CA GLY A 153 18.07 -0.58 14.01
C GLY A 153 18.22 0.15 15.33
N SER A 154 18.89 1.31 15.31
CA SER A 154 19.12 2.17 16.46
C SER A 154 17.82 2.89 16.83
N GLY A 155 16.74 2.14 17.02
CA GLY A 155 15.53 2.66 17.62
C GLY A 155 15.80 3.04 19.07
N PRO A 156 15.02 3.96 19.66
CA PRO A 156 15.04 4.13 21.11
C PRO A 156 14.52 2.87 21.79
N ASP A 157 15.37 2.26 22.60
CA ASP A 157 14.95 1.20 23.52
C ASP A 157 14.12 1.81 24.65
N GLU A 158 13.09 1.06 25.09
CA GLU A 158 12.28 1.37 26.28
C GLU A 158 11.43 2.67 26.23
N CYS A 159 10.69 2.91 25.15
CA CYS A 159 9.69 3.98 25.09
C CYS A 159 8.33 3.63 25.74
N CYS A 160 7.69 4.63 26.35
CA CYS A 160 6.33 4.53 26.89
C CYS A 160 5.32 5.23 25.98
N PHE A 161 4.28 4.50 25.56
CA PHE A 161 3.17 5.06 24.77
C PHE A 161 1.98 5.51 25.63
N ARG A 162 1.86 4.96 26.84
CA ARG A 162 0.77 5.29 27.78
C ARG A 162 1.26 5.27 29.22
N THR A 163 0.88 6.27 29.99
CA THR A 163 1.18 6.37 31.42
C THR A 163 0.17 5.60 32.26
N TYR A 164 0.66 4.92 33.28
CA TYR A 164 -0.15 4.23 34.27
C TYR A 164 -0.80 5.25 35.24
N PRO A 165 -2.14 5.27 35.37
CA PRO A 165 -2.84 6.35 36.07
C PRO A 165 -2.90 6.19 37.60
N TRP A 166 -2.63 4.99 38.14
CA TRP A 166 -2.83 4.71 39.56
C TRP A 166 -1.53 4.86 40.37
N LYS A 167 -1.67 5.32 41.62
CA LYS A 167 -0.54 5.42 42.54
C LYS A 167 -0.04 4.03 42.93
N LEU A 168 1.27 3.83 42.78
CA LEU A 168 1.94 2.62 43.24
C LEU A 168 2.42 2.79 44.70
N SER A 169 2.39 1.71 45.46
CA SER A 169 2.96 1.70 46.80
C SER A 169 4.46 1.94 46.73
N ARG A 170 4.94 2.96 47.45
CA ARG A 170 6.37 3.30 47.49
C ARG A 170 7.21 2.05 47.78
N LYS A 171 6.84 1.24 48.79
CA LYS A 171 7.59 0.03 49.22
C LYS A 171 7.72 -1.06 48.16
N ALA A 172 6.85 -1.06 47.15
CA ALA A 172 6.83 -2.07 46.10
C ALA A 172 7.85 -1.82 44.97
N VAL A 173 8.33 -0.59 44.81
CA VAL A 173 9.29 -0.20 43.76
C VAL A 173 10.72 -0.49 44.21
N ARG A 174 11.47 -1.20 43.35
CA ARG A 174 12.88 -1.60 43.54
C ARG A 174 13.83 -0.62 42.85
N SER A 175 13.56 -0.29 41.59
CA SER A 175 14.39 0.59 40.78
C SER A 175 13.51 1.38 39.79
N TYR A 176 14.10 2.35 39.12
CA TYR A 176 13.48 3.02 37.99
C TYR A 176 14.52 3.36 36.92
N TYR A 177 14.05 3.64 35.73
CA TYR A 177 14.83 4.18 34.63
C TYR A 177 14.01 5.22 33.87
N LEU A 178 14.68 6.09 33.12
CA LEU A 178 14.03 7.08 32.28
C LEU A 178 13.97 6.56 30.85
N THR A 179 12.87 6.87 30.15
CA THR A 179 12.77 6.58 28.71
C THR A 179 13.85 7.33 27.93
N ASP A 180 14.29 6.77 26.80
CA ASP A 180 15.20 7.44 25.88
C ASP A 180 14.68 8.84 25.45
N TYR A 181 15.60 9.79 25.24
CA TYR A 181 15.27 11.16 24.84
C TYR A 181 14.59 11.24 23.47
N ARG A 182 14.74 10.21 22.63
CA ARG A 182 14.10 10.08 21.31
C ARG A 182 12.65 9.59 21.40
N CYS A 183 12.15 9.24 22.59
CA CYS A 183 10.74 8.86 22.75
C CYS A 183 9.80 10.07 22.64
N ALA A 184 8.66 9.89 21.96
CA ALA A 184 7.66 10.95 21.80
C ALA A 184 7.08 11.45 23.13
N THR A 185 7.05 10.59 24.15
CA THR A 185 6.55 10.90 25.49
C THR A 185 7.65 10.61 26.52
N PRO A 186 8.21 11.64 27.18
CA PRO A 186 9.13 11.43 28.30
C PRO A 186 8.42 10.76 29.47
N ALA A 187 8.93 9.63 29.95
CA ALA A 187 8.37 8.92 31.10
C ALA A 187 9.46 8.33 32.01
N ALA A 188 9.07 8.02 33.24
CA ALA A 188 9.85 7.17 34.12
C ALA A 188 9.23 5.77 34.15
N ILE A 189 10.05 4.73 34.07
CA ILE A 189 9.60 3.34 34.15
C ILE A 189 9.98 2.81 35.53
N LEU A 190 8.97 2.55 36.36
CA LEU A 190 9.16 2.01 37.70
C LEU A 190 9.19 0.48 37.64
N VAL A 191 10.25 -0.12 38.18
CA VAL A 191 10.40 -1.57 38.30
C VAL A 191 10.06 -1.99 39.72
N THR A 192 9.06 -2.84 39.86
CA THR A 192 8.67 -3.38 41.17
C THR A 192 9.59 -4.51 41.63
N LYS A 193 9.59 -4.83 42.92
CA LYS A 193 10.30 -5.99 43.48
C LYS A 193 9.87 -7.33 42.84
N LYS A 194 8.68 -7.37 42.25
CA LYS A 194 8.15 -8.52 41.50
C LYS A 194 8.52 -8.50 40.00
N GLY A 195 9.41 -7.60 39.57
CA GLY A 195 9.84 -7.49 38.16
C GLY A 195 8.80 -6.90 37.20
N ARG A 196 7.72 -6.30 37.70
CA ARG A 196 6.74 -5.60 36.84
C ARG A 196 7.19 -4.18 36.56
N HIS A 197 7.02 -3.75 35.32
CA HIS A 197 7.39 -2.42 34.80
C HIS A 197 6.14 -1.56 34.63
N PHE A 198 6.20 -0.31 35.10
CA PHE A 198 5.11 0.65 35.00
C PHE A 198 5.62 1.99 34.47
N CYS A 199 5.17 2.38 33.29
CA CYS A 199 5.35 3.72 32.74
C CYS A 199 4.56 4.75 33.55
N VAL A 200 5.21 5.78 34.07
CA VAL A 200 4.57 6.85 34.85
C VAL A 200 5.10 8.22 34.46
N ASP A 201 4.31 9.26 34.69
CA ASP A 201 4.74 10.64 34.45
C ASP A 201 5.70 11.12 35.57
N PRO A 202 6.97 11.46 35.25
CA PRO A 202 7.96 11.90 36.24
C PRO A 202 7.60 13.25 36.89
N LYS A 203 6.68 14.03 36.31
CA LYS A 203 6.28 15.33 36.86
C LYS A 203 5.38 15.18 38.10
N LEU A 204 4.73 14.03 38.27
CA LEU A 204 3.82 13.77 39.38
C LEU A 204 4.57 13.69 40.72
N SER A 205 4.04 14.35 41.75
CA SER A 205 4.68 14.47 43.07
C SER A 205 4.90 13.12 43.77
N TRP A 206 3.96 12.18 43.62
CA TRP A 206 4.09 10.84 44.19
C TRP A 206 5.17 10.00 43.50
N VAL A 207 5.40 10.22 42.19
CA VAL A 207 6.47 9.57 41.42
C VAL A 207 7.83 10.11 41.84
N ARG A 208 7.99 11.44 41.92
CA ARG A 208 9.22 12.08 42.43
C ARG A 208 9.60 11.59 43.84
N ASN A 209 8.61 11.41 44.72
CA ASN A 209 8.83 10.87 46.06
C ASN A 209 9.25 9.39 46.07
N ILE A 210 8.92 8.62 45.04
CA ILE A 210 9.41 7.26 44.86
C ILE A 210 10.83 7.28 44.31
N MET A 211 11.09 8.03 43.24
CA MET A 211 12.41 8.16 42.60
C MET A 211 13.47 8.59 43.61
N ARG A 212 13.23 9.68 44.34
CA ARG A 212 14.13 10.18 45.38
C ARG A 212 14.45 9.14 46.46
N ARG A 213 13.47 8.33 46.87
CA ARG A 213 13.70 7.27 47.87
C ARG A 213 14.53 6.12 47.29
N VAL A 214 14.37 5.83 46.00
CA VAL A 214 15.22 4.85 45.31
C VAL A 214 16.64 5.38 45.20
N ASP A 215 16.82 6.66 44.89
CA ASP A 215 18.13 7.33 44.84
C ASP A 215 18.81 7.36 46.22
N GLU A 216 18.08 7.72 47.28
CA GLU A 216 18.56 7.75 48.67
C GLU A 216 18.93 6.35 49.20
N GLY A 217 18.30 5.29 48.70
CA GLY A 217 18.56 3.91 49.13
C GLY A 217 19.61 3.17 48.29
N ALA A 218 20.21 3.84 47.30
CA ALA A 218 21.27 3.29 46.45
C ALA A 218 22.68 3.57 46.99
N PHE A 219 22.80 4.33 48.08
CA PHE A 219 24.01 4.61 48.86
C PHE A 219 23.92 3.99 50.25
#